data_AF-A0A834AMP0-F1
#
_entry.id   AF-A0A834AMP0-F1
#
_cell.length_a   1.000
_cell.length_b   1.000
_cell.length_c   1.000
_cell.angle_alpha   90.00
_cell.angle_beta   90.00
_cell.angle_gamma   90.00
#
_symmetry.space_group_name_H-M   'P 1'
#
loop_
_entity.id
_entity.type
_entity.pdbx_description
1 polymer ?
#
loop_
_entity_poly.entity_id
_entity_poly.type
_entity_poly.pdbx_seq_one_letter_code
_entity_poly.pdbx_strand_id
1 'polypeptide(L)'
;MHSLNQEIKAFSRNNLRKQCTRVTTLTGKKIIETWKDARIHVVEEVEPSGGGACGYVQDLSLDLQVGIIKPWLLLGSQDAAHDLDTLKKHKNVSNLLNKQK
;
A
#
# COMPACT_ATOMS: atom_id res chain seq x y z
N MET A 1 -17.18 16.76 34.32
CA MET A 1 -16.47 16.00 33.27
C MET A 1 -17.37 15.94 32.06
N HIS A 2 -16.99 16.54 30.94
CA HIS A 2 -17.72 16.34 29.69
C HIS A 2 -17.43 14.92 29.19
N SER A 3 -18.47 14.22 28.74
CA SER A 3 -18.28 12.90 28.14
C SER A 3 -17.67 13.08 26.75
N LEU A 4 -16.72 12.22 26.38
CA LEU A 4 -16.13 12.16 25.03
C LEU A 4 -17.20 12.22 23.92
N ASN A 5 -18.36 11.59 24.14
CA ASN A 5 -19.48 11.62 23.20
C ASN A 5 -20.08 13.01 22.98
N GLN A 6 -20.08 13.86 24.00
CA GLN A 6 -20.56 15.25 23.89
C GLN A 6 -19.55 16.10 23.12
N GLU A 7 -18.25 15.91 23.37
CA GLU A 7 -17.18 16.58 22.64
C GLU A 7 -17.21 16.22 21.15
N ILE A 8 -17.38 14.94 20.81
CA ILE A 8 -17.50 14.50 19.41
C ILE A 8 -18.72 15.13 18.72
N LYS A 9 -19.87 15.19 19.41
CA LYS A 9 -21.09 15.80 18.84
C LYS A 9 -21.01 17.31 18.69
N ALA A 10 -20.32 17.99 19.60
CA ALA A 10 -20.14 19.45 19.57
C ALA A 10 -18.99 19.89 18.64
N PHE A 11 -18.12 18.96 18.22
CA PHE A 11 -16.96 19.27 17.42
C PHE A 11 -17.34 19.76 16.01
N SER A 12 -16.96 21.00 15.69
CA SER A 12 -17.15 21.56 14.36
C SER A 12 -16.17 20.97 13.37
N ARG A 13 -16.69 20.44 12.25
CA ARG A 13 -15.86 19.92 11.15
C ARG A 13 -14.94 20.98 10.53
N ASN A 14 -15.26 22.27 10.69
CA ASN A 14 -14.40 23.36 10.22
C ASN A 14 -13.05 23.43 10.96
N ASN A 15 -12.97 22.80 12.15
CA ASN A 15 -11.73 22.70 12.92
C ASN A 15 -10.88 21.47 12.51
N LEU A 16 -11.38 20.61 11.60
CA LEU A 16 -10.55 19.55 11.02
C LEU A 16 -9.52 20.17 10.10
N ARG A 17 -8.27 19.70 10.24
CA ARG A 17 -7.24 20.00 9.25
C ARG A 17 -7.70 19.47 7.90
N LYS A 18 -7.72 20.33 6.88
CA LYS A 18 -7.98 19.92 5.50
C LYS A 18 -6.89 18.92 5.09
N GLN A 19 -7.29 17.68 4.88
CA GLN A 19 -6.40 16.63 4.41
C GLN A 19 -6.66 16.40 2.93
N CYS A 20 -5.58 16.38 2.16
CA CYS A 20 -5.56 15.80 0.82
C CYS A 20 -4.83 14.46 0.89
N THR A 21 -5.33 13.48 0.17
CA THR A 21 -4.71 12.16 0.04
C THR A 21 -4.31 11.98 -1.41
N ARG A 22 -3.01 11.77 -1.65
CA ARG A 22 -2.54 11.38 -2.98
C ARG A 22 -2.63 9.86 -3.09
N VAL A 23 -3.36 9.39 -4.09
CA VAL A 23 -3.58 7.96 -4.37
C VAL A 23 -2.93 7.64 -5.70
N THR A 24 -2.03 6.66 -5.69
CA THR A 24 -1.52 6.04 -6.92
C THR A 24 -2.29 4.74 -7.10
N THR A 25 -3.01 4.64 -8.21
CA THR A 25 -3.77 3.43 -8.57
C THR A 25 -2.83 2.34 -9.07
N LEU A 26 -3.35 1.11 -9.19
CA LEU A 26 -2.65 -0.03 -9.79
C LEU A 26 -2.25 0.18 -11.25
N THR A 27 -2.82 1.15 -11.95
CA THR A 27 -2.38 1.48 -13.32
C THR A 27 -1.28 2.55 -13.35
N GLY A 28 -0.79 2.97 -12.17
CA GLY A 28 0.15 4.07 -12.02
C GLY A 28 -0.51 5.46 -12.11
N LYS A 29 -1.82 5.54 -12.37
CA LYS A 29 -2.55 6.82 -12.38
C LYS A 29 -2.53 7.43 -10.98
N LYS A 30 -2.11 8.69 -10.88
CA LYS A 30 -2.11 9.46 -9.64
C LYS A 30 -3.33 10.37 -9.58
N ILE A 31 -4.03 10.34 -8.45
CA ILE A 31 -5.18 11.19 -8.17
C ILE A 31 -4.99 11.84 -6.80
N ILE A 32 -5.52 13.05 -6.64
CA ILE A 32 -5.57 13.76 -5.37
C ILE A 32 -7.03 13.75 -4.91
N GLU A 33 -7.29 13.07 -3.81
CA GLU A 33 -8.56 13.08 -3.11
C GLU A 33 -8.57 14.19 -2.06
N THR A 34 -9.51 15.11 -2.18
CA THR A 34 -9.71 16.21 -1.22
C THR A 34 -11.11 16.16 -0.67
N TRP A 35 -11.25 16.22 0.65
CA TRP A 35 -12.54 16.35 1.31
C TRP A 35 -13.00 17.81 1.26
N LYS A 36 -14.13 18.07 0.59
CA LYS A 36 -14.79 19.38 0.55
C LYS A 36 -16.27 19.21 0.86
N ASP A 37 -16.76 19.92 1.87
CA ASP A 37 -18.19 19.93 2.25
C ASP A 37 -18.79 18.53 2.46
N ALA A 38 -18.06 17.65 3.15
CA ALA A 38 -18.41 16.24 3.39
C ALA A 38 -18.56 15.38 2.12
N ARG A 39 -18.02 15.85 0.98
CA ARG A 39 -17.91 15.10 -0.27
C ARG A 39 -16.45 14.93 -0.66
N ILE A 40 -16.13 13.77 -1.23
CA ILE A 40 -14.80 13.51 -1.78
C ILE A 40 -14.75 14.12 -3.18
N HIS A 41 -13.81 15.02 -3.40
CA HIS A 41 -13.45 15.52 -4.72
C HIS A 41 -12.15 14.85 -5.16
N VAL A 42 -12.21 14.18 -6.30
CA VAL A 42 -11.06 13.51 -6.90
C VAL A 42 -10.61 14.33 -8.10
N VAL A 43 -9.35 14.76 -8.09
CA VAL A 43 -8.72 15.46 -9.22
C VAL A 43 -7.55 14.62 -9.71
N GLU A 44 -7.48 14.39 -11.02
CA GLU A 44 -6.33 13.73 -11.64
C GLU A 44 -5.09 14.63 -11.51
N GLU A 45 -4.00 14.08 -10.99
CA GLU A 45 -2.74 14.81 -10.87
C GLU A 45 -2.16 14.95 -12.29
N VAL A 46 -2.23 16.15 -12.85
CA VAL A 46 -1.58 16.45 -14.13
C VAL A 46 -0.08 16.38 -13.90
N GLU A 47 0.56 15.31 -14.38
CA GLU A 47 2.01 15.17 -14.32
C GLU A 47 2.64 16.42 -14.98
N PRO A 48 3.61 17.09 -14.33
CA PRO A 48 4.38 18.13 -15.01
C PRO A 48 5.01 17.50 -16.24
N SER A 49 4.63 18.02 -17.40
CA SER A 49 5.07 17.59 -18.73
C SER A 49 6.55 17.22 -18.74
N GLY A 50 6.87 15.93 -18.80
CA GLY A 50 8.24 15.43 -18.99
C GLY A 50 8.67 14.24 -18.13
N GLY A 51 7.96 13.88 -17.07
CA GLY A 51 8.24 12.66 -16.30
C GLY A 51 7.28 11.56 -16.68
N GLY A 52 7.69 10.61 -17.53
CA GLY A 52 6.91 9.38 -17.71
C GLY A 52 6.64 8.76 -16.34
N ALA A 53 5.43 8.23 -16.13
CA ALA A 53 5.00 7.57 -14.91
C ALA A 53 5.85 6.31 -14.64
N CYS A 54 7.10 6.51 -14.23
CA CYS A 54 8.01 5.47 -13.79
C CYS A 54 7.64 5.17 -12.34
N GLY A 55 6.97 4.04 -12.10
CA GLY A 55 6.82 3.59 -10.71
C GLY A 55 6.12 2.26 -10.52
N TYR A 56 5.20 1.89 -11.41
CA TYR A 56 4.45 0.65 -11.25
C TYR A 56 4.28 -0.07 -12.57
N VAL A 57 5.08 -1.11 -12.77
CA VAL A 57 4.83 -2.13 -13.77
C VAL A 57 4.14 -3.26 -13.02
N GLN A 58 2.88 -3.51 -13.33
CA GLN A 58 2.15 -4.62 -12.74
C GLN A 58 2.83 -5.92 -13.15
N ASP A 59 3.31 -6.69 -12.17
CA ASP A 59 3.69 -8.07 -12.43
C ASP A 59 2.42 -8.91 -12.56
N LEU A 60 2.26 -9.51 -13.73
CA LEU A 60 1.10 -10.37 -14.06
C LEU A 60 1.48 -11.85 -13.99
N SER A 61 2.77 -12.15 -13.83
CA SER A 61 3.29 -13.50 -13.74
C SER A 61 3.65 -13.82 -12.30
N LEU A 62 3.24 -14.99 -11.84
CA LEU A 62 3.70 -15.49 -10.54
C LEU A 62 5.16 -15.95 -10.65
N ASP A 63 6.03 -15.44 -9.78
CA ASP A 63 7.46 -15.81 -9.76
C ASP A 63 7.82 -16.66 -8.52
N LEU A 64 7.37 -17.91 -8.44
CA LEU A 64 7.57 -18.79 -7.27
C LEU A 64 9.03 -19.29 -7.07
N GLN A 65 10.03 -18.51 -7.43
CA GLN A 65 11.44 -18.84 -7.29
C GLN A 65 11.92 -18.62 -5.86
N VAL A 66 12.63 -19.62 -5.34
CA VAL A 66 13.30 -19.56 -4.04
C VAL A 66 14.76 -19.95 -4.22
N GLY A 67 15.65 -19.03 -3.88
CA GLY A 67 17.08 -19.26 -3.81
C GLY A 67 17.52 -19.62 -2.40
N ILE A 68 18.32 -20.67 -2.26
CA ILE A 68 18.95 -21.05 -1.00
C ILE A 68 20.28 -20.31 -0.88
N ILE A 69 20.35 -19.29 -0.03
CA ILE A 69 21.59 -18.51 0.21
C ILE A 69 22.48 -19.23 1.24
N LYS A 70 21.85 -19.75 2.29
CA LYS A 70 22.45 -20.63 3.30
C LYS A 70 21.42 -21.70 3.67
N PRO A 71 21.83 -22.81 4.30
CA PRO A 71 20.88 -23.85 4.75
C PRO A 71 19.73 -23.34 5.63
N TRP A 72 19.90 -22.18 6.28
CA TRP A 72 18.91 -21.52 7.15
C TRP A 72 18.43 -20.15 6.61
N LEU A 73 18.89 -19.74 5.42
CA LEU A 73 18.53 -18.45 4.82
C LEU A 73 18.09 -18.67 3.37
N LEU A 74 16.80 -18.43 3.15
CA LEU A 74 16.17 -18.45 1.84
C LEU A 74 15.91 -17.03 1.38
N LEU A 75 16.07 -16.78 0.09
CA LEU A 75 15.64 -15.56 -0.57
C LEU A 75 14.63 -15.96 -1.63
N GLY A 76 13.41 -15.44 -1.54
CA GLY A 76 12.35 -15.69 -2.51
C GLY A 76 11.63 -14.40 -2.84
N SER A 77 10.82 -14.45 -3.88
CA SER A 77 9.96 -13.35 -4.25
C SER A 77 8.80 -13.14 -3.26
N GLN A 78 8.01 -12.08 -3.48
CA GLN A 78 6.78 -11.87 -2.73
C GLN A 78 5.79 -13.03 -2.95
N ASP A 79 5.67 -13.53 -4.18
CA ASP A 79 4.72 -14.59 -4.53
C ASP A 79 5.11 -15.90 -3.86
N ALA A 80 6.41 -16.23 -3.84
CA ALA A 80 6.93 -17.38 -3.12
C ALA A 80 6.65 -17.31 -1.61
N ALA A 81 6.64 -16.10 -1.04
CA ALA A 81 6.30 -15.88 0.37
C ALA A 81 4.80 -16.02 0.67
N HIS A 82 3.93 -15.84 -0.33
CA HIS A 82 2.48 -16.04 -0.21
C HIS A 82 2.05 -17.47 -0.55
N ASP A 83 2.88 -18.25 -1.24
CA ASP A 83 2.59 -19.63 -1.59
C ASP A 83 3.01 -20.63 -0.49
N LEU A 84 2.04 -21.10 0.29
CA LEU A 84 2.27 -22.01 1.40
C LEU A 84 2.89 -23.35 0.96
N ASP A 85 2.56 -23.83 -0.24
CA ASP A 85 3.11 -25.09 -0.76
C ASP A 85 4.60 -24.95 -1.10
N THR A 86 5.02 -23.81 -1.65
CA THR A 86 6.42 -23.47 -1.86
C THR A 86 7.19 -23.38 -0.54
N LEU A 87 6.62 -22.78 0.50
CA LEU A 87 7.25 -22.74 1.83
C LEU A 87 7.38 -24.14 2.45
N LYS A 88 6.36 -24.99 2.31
CA LYS A 88 6.38 -26.38 2.81
C LYS A 88 7.42 -27.24 2.09
N LYS A 89 7.64 -27.05 0.79
CA LYS A 89 8.68 -27.76 0.02
C LYS A 89 10.07 -27.52 0.58
N HIS A 90 10.33 -26.32 1.10
CA HIS A 90 11.60 -25.94 1.71
C HIS A 90 11.68 -26.24 3.22
N LYS A 91 10.85 -27.19 3.71
CA LYS A 91 10.81 -27.78 5.07
C LYS A 91 11.71 -27.05 6.08
N ASN A 92 11.09 -26.27 6.98
CA ASN A 92 11.67 -25.49 8.11
C ASN A 92 11.73 -23.96 7.95
N VAL A 93 10.85 -23.34 7.14
CA VAL A 93 10.65 -21.89 7.22
C VAL A 93 9.83 -21.57 8.47
N SER A 94 10.51 -21.20 9.55
CA SER A 94 9.86 -20.84 10.84
C SER A 94 9.57 -19.35 10.97
N ASN A 95 10.32 -18.50 10.24
CA ASN A 95 10.21 -17.05 10.30
C ASN A 95 10.19 -16.49 8.87
N LEU A 96 9.33 -15.50 8.63
CA LEU A 96 9.21 -14.81 7.35
C LEU A 96 9.43 -13.31 7.57
N LEU A 97 10.36 -12.73 6.82
CA LEU A 97 10.58 -11.28 6.79
C LEU A 97 10.11 -10.74 5.44
N ASN A 98 8.95 -10.07 5.42
CA ASN A 98 8.42 -9.42 4.21
C ASN A 98 8.84 -7.94 4.20
N LYS A 99 9.66 -7.54 3.22
CA LYS A 99 10.01 -6.14 2.99
C LYS A 99 9.38 -5.67 1.68
N GLN A 100 8.25 -4.99 1.79
CA GLN A 100 7.63 -4.25 0.69
C GLN A 100 8.00 -2.78 0.82
N LYS A 101 8.41 -2.15 -0.28
CA LYS A 101 8.82 -0.73 -0.33
C LYS A 101 7.67 0.13 -0.84
#